data_AF-A0A1G4IUG4-F1
#
_entry.id   AF-A0A1G4IUG4-F1
#
_cell.length_a   1.000
_cell.length_b   1.000
_cell.length_c   1.000
_cell.angle_alpha   90.00
_cell.angle_beta   90.00
_cell.angle_gamma   90.00
#
_symmetry.space_group_name_H-M   'P 1'
#
loop_
_entity.id
_entity.type
_entity.pdbx_description
1 polymer ?
#
loop_
_entity_poly.entity_id
_entity_poly.type
_entity_poly.pdbx_seq_one_letter_code
_entity_poly.pdbx_strand_id
1 'polypeptide(L)'
;MVPTKKIIRKKQAVKRDPLKAQRLAWSVGHIITLVCTAIYSMFYFYDTLTMYRYRSWKTLFLIARPPPRDRVGWLRWLWQLSPQLSYRSALLGVLASYSVSNFLEWSQVNPSWYDLLGQENFQGILMAALFLLSRASLFKLLPFALNSFLQITTKASEPSDNLPARTHTLLHVIAYSELVVAAILLLDTLTFKDGTSGFVLALYMGVYWLRINFSPYAQTTVLRLLLKLDKKVPPKFKSEWDQVKQFIYMRMEESRNTRQAMQRRF
;
A
#
# COMPACT_ATOMS: atom_id res chain seq x y z
N MET A 1 40.07 39.85 -47.63
CA MET A 1 39.91 38.89 -46.51
C MET A 1 38.45 38.51 -46.41
N VAL A 2 38.12 37.23 -46.66
CA VAL A 2 36.73 36.74 -46.61
C VAL A 2 36.40 36.39 -45.15
N PRO A 3 35.30 36.89 -44.56
CA PRO A 3 34.96 36.58 -43.18
C PRO A 3 34.45 35.14 -43.08
N THR A 4 35.21 34.28 -42.42
CA THR A 4 34.81 32.90 -42.11
C THR A 4 33.67 32.90 -41.09
N LYS A 5 32.46 32.58 -41.54
CA LYS A 5 31.27 32.41 -40.71
C LYS A 5 31.50 31.23 -39.74
N LYS A 6 31.69 31.50 -38.45
CA LYS A 6 31.79 30.45 -37.41
C LYS A 6 30.47 29.70 -37.31
N ILE A 7 30.45 28.47 -37.82
CA ILE A 7 29.32 27.55 -37.66
C ILE A 7 29.34 27.05 -36.21
N ILE A 8 28.50 27.63 -35.36
CA ILE A 8 28.26 27.14 -34.00
C ILE A 8 27.47 25.82 -34.12
N ARG A 9 28.16 24.68 -34.07
CA ARG A 9 27.49 23.38 -33.95
C ARG A 9 26.79 23.32 -32.59
N LYS A 10 25.45 23.25 -32.58
CA LYS A 10 24.67 22.96 -31.36
C LYS A 10 25.25 21.69 -30.73
N LYS A 11 25.73 21.79 -29.49
CA LYS A 11 26.11 20.63 -28.67
C LYS A 11 24.92 19.66 -28.70
N GLN A 12 25.09 18.46 -29.25
CA GLN A 12 24.04 17.45 -29.21
C GLN A 12 23.66 17.26 -27.73
N ALA A 13 22.36 17.42 -27.43
CA ALA A 13 21.86 17.23 -26.08
C ALA A 13 22.26 15.82 -25.63
N VAL A 14 22.97 15.73 -24.51
CA VAL A 14 23.35 14.45 -23.90
C VAL A 14 22.06 13.64 -23.71
N LYS A 15 21.90 12.55 -24.48
CA LYS A 15 20.77 11.62 -24.31
C LYS A 15 20.84 11.11 -22.87
N ARG A 16 19.95 11.59 -21.99
CA ARG A 16 19.81 11.05 -20.64
C ARG A 16 19.33 9.61 -20.76
N ASP A 17 20.04 8.66 -20.15
CA ASP A 17 19.64 7.26 -20.12
C ASP A 17 18.24 7.14 -19.48
N PRO A 18 17.20 6.73 -20.23
CA PRO A 18 15.83 6.69 -19.70
C PRO A 18 15.71 5.70 -18.53
N LEU A 19 16.49 4.61 -18.54
CA LEU A 19 16.54 3.62 -17.47
C LEU A 19 17.10 4.18 -16.16
N LYS A 20 18.09 5.08 -16.22
CA LYS A 20 18.63 5.73 -15.01
C LYS A 20 17.61 6.69 -14.41
N ALA A 21 16.91 7.44 -15.26
CA ALA A 21 15.82 8.32 -14.82
C ALA A 21 14.67 7.53 -14.17
N GLN A 22 14.27 6.39 -14.75
CA GLN A 22 13.23 5.52 -14.19
C GLN A 22 13.66 4.91 -12.85
N ARG A 23 14.88 4.38 -12.74
CA ARG A 23 15.41 3.85 -11.46
C ARG A 23 15.51 4.93 -10.38
N LEU A 24 15.82 6.17 -10.76
CA LEU A 24 15.81 7.31 -9.85
C LEU A 24 14.38 7.61 -9.40
N ALA A 25 13.43 7.75 -10.32
CA ALA A 25 12.02 8.00 -10.00
C ALA A 25 11.42 6.92 -9.09
N TRP A 26 11.73 5.65 -9.36
CA TRP A 26 11.36 4.51 -8.52
C TRP A 26 11.93 4.63 -7.10
N SER A 27 13.22 4.96 -6.97
CA SER A 27 13.88 5.08 -5.65
C SER A 27 13.33 6.27 -4.87
N VAL A 28 13.15 7.42 -5.55
CA VAL A 28 12.55 8.63 -4.98
C VAL A 28 11.13 8.36 -4.51
N GLY A 29 10.33 7.62 -5.29
CA GLY A 29 8.96 7.23 -4.90
C GLY A 29 8.93 6.49 -3.57
N HIS A 30 9.73 5.43 -3.42
CA HIS A 30 9.79 4.67 -2.17
C HIS A 30 10.35 5.49 -0.99
N ILE A 31 11.36 6.33 -1.22
CA ILE A 31 11.90 7.22 -0.17
C ILE A 31 10.84 8.22 0.30
N ILE A 32 10.11 8.84 -0.63
CA ILE A 32 9.00 9.74 -0.31
C ILE A 32 7.94 9.00 0.51
N THR A 33 7.54 7.80 0.10
CA THR A 33 6.59 6.99 0.86
C THR A 33 7.08 6.76 2.29
N LEU A 34 8.33 6.32 2.49
CA LEU A 34 8.85 6.07 3.83
C LEU A 34 8.94 7.32 4.70
N VAL A 35 9.53 8.40 4.17
CA VAL A 35 9.73 9.65 4.92
C VAL A 35 8.39 10.29 5.26
N CYS A 36 7.48 10.39 4.29
CA CYS A 36 6.16 10.98 4.52
C CYS A 36 5.28 10.11 5.43
N THR A 37 5.39 8.77 5.37
CA THR A 37 4.72 7.90 6.34
C THR A 37 5.29 8.09 7.74
N ALA A 38 6.61 8.20 7.90
CA ALA A 38 7.24 8.43 9.20
C ALA A 38 6.80 9.77 9.81
N ILE A 39 6.82 10.85 9.03
CA ILE A 39 6.32 12.17 9.46
C ILE A 39 4.85 12.08 9.86
N TYR A 40 4.00 11.48 9.02
CA TYR A 40 2.58 11.31 9.34
C TYR A 40 2.35 10.47 10.60
N SER A 41 3.14 9.42 10.81
CA SER A 41 3.08 8.58 12.00
C SER A 41 3.39 9.40 13.25
N MET A 42 4.42 10.25 13.20
CA MET A 42 4.78 11.14 14.31
C MET A 42 3.62 12.06 14.69
N PHE A 43 2.97 12.69 13.69
CA PHE A 43 1.77 13.50 13.93
C PHE A 43 0.61 12.67 14.51
N TYR A 44 0.36 11.49 13.95
CA TYR A 44 -0.71 10.60 14.40
C TYR A 44 -0.52 10.18 15.88
N PHE A 45 0.70 9.82 16.27
CA PHE A 45 1.01 9.47 17.65
C PHE A 45 0.98 10.69 18.57
N TYR A 46 1.49 11.84 18.13
CA TYR A 46 1.38 13.09 18.89
C TYR A 46 -0.08 13.45 19.19
N ASP A 47 -0.96 13.39 18.19
CA ASP A 47 -2.40 13.64 18.35
C ASP A 47 -3.04 12.60 19.28
N THR A 48 -2.68 11.33 19.14
CA THR A 48 -3.23 10.25 20.00
C THR A 48 -2.80 10.40 21.46
N LEU A 49 -1.54 10.74 21.72
CA LEU A 49 -1.00 10.93 23.07
C LEU A 49 -1.54 12.21 23.72
N THR A 50 -1.65 13.30 22.95
CA THR A 50 -2.21 14.55 23.46
C THR A 50 -3.73 14.49 23.64
N MET A 51 -4.44 13.69 22.84
CA MET A 51 -5.87 13.44 23.03
C MET A 51 -6.17 12.88 24.42
N TYR A 52 -5.35 11.96 24.94
CA TYR A 52 -5.50 11.44 26.31
C TYR A 52 -5.25 12.51 27.38
N ARG A 53 -4.35 13.47 27.10
CA ARG A 53 -4.07 14.59 28.02
C ARG A 53 -5.20 15.62 28.09
N TYR A 54 -5.94 15.81 27.01
CA TYR A 54 -6.90 16.92 26.89
C TYR A 54 -8.37 16.53 26.76
N ARG A 55 -8.68 15.24 26.55
CA ARG A 55 -10.06 14.76 26.34
C ARG A 55 -10.35 13.64 27.33
N SER A 56 -11.05 13.97 28.43
CA SER A 56 -11.51 12.96 29.39
C SER A 56 -12.45 11.97 28.69
N TRP A 57 -12.47 10.71 29.10
CA TRP A 57 -13.35 9.69 28.50
C TRP A 57 -14.84 10.08 28.56
N LYS A 58 -15.21 10.96 29.51
CA LYS A 58 -16.56 11.56 29.62
C LYS A 58 -16.88 12.54 28.48
N THR A 59 -15.87 13.23 27.93
CA THR A 59 -16.02 14.17 26.79
C THR A 59 -15.97 13.52 25.41
N LEU A 60 -15.66 12.22 25.35
CA LEU A 60 -15.65 11.43 24.11
C LEU A 60 -17.09 11.15 23.62
N PHE A 61 -18.07 11.12 24.54
CA PHE A 61 -19.48 10.87 24.25
C PHE A 61 -20.38 12.11 24.30
N LEU A 62 -19.90 13.25 24.85
CA LEU A 62 -20.78 14.40 25.19
C LEU A 62 -20.43 15.74 24.53
N ILE A 63 -19.47 15.84 23.62
CA ILE A 63 -19.12 17.15 23.01
C ILE A 63 -19.19 17.10 21.48
N ALA A 64 -20.39 17.41 20.99
CA ALA A 64 -20.74 17.79 19.63
C ALA A 64 -20.60 19.32 19.41
N ARG A 65 -19.62 19.97 20.03
CA ARG A 65 -19.31 21.39 19.73
C ARG A 65 -17.89 21.50 19.19
N PRO A 66 -17.70 21.87 17.91
CA PRO A 66 -16.36 22.18 17.41
C PRO A 66 -15.80 23.37 18.19
N PRO A 67 -14.51 23.37 18.56
CA PRO A 67 -13.90 24.51 19.22
C PRO A 67 -14.04 25.77 18.34
N PRO A 68 -14.17 26.96 18.93
CA PRO A 68 -14.27 28.21 18.19
C PRO A 68 -13.07 28.37 17.25
N ARG A 69 -13.37 28.75 16.00
CA ARG A 69 -12.39 28.91 14.93
C ARG A 69 -11.65 30.24 15.11
N ASP A 70 -10.66 30.26 16.00
CA ASP A 70 -9.78 31.41 16.15
C ASP A 70 -9.02 31.69 14.84
N ARG A 71 -8.67 32.96 14.58
CA ARG A 71 -7.82 33.33 13.45
C ARG A 71 -6.43 32.75 13.66
N VAL A 72 -6.19 31.62 13.02
CA VAL A 72 -4.93 30.88 13.10
C VAL A 72 -3.88 31.60 12.26
N GLY A 73 -2.74 31.98 12.85
CA GLY A 73 -1.60 32.51 12.10
C GLY A 73 -1.08 31.49 11.06
N TRP A 74 -0.49 31.98 9.97
CA TRP A 74 -0.03 31.16 8.83
C TRP A 74 0.80 29.93 9.23
N LEU A 75 1.63 30.07 10.28
CA LEU A 75 2.48 28.98 10.79
C LEU A 75 1.68 27.84 11.43
N ARG A 76 0.65 28.16 12.21
CA ARG A 76 -0.26 27.15 12.80
C ARG A 76 -1.18 26.54 11.74
N TRP A 77 -1.55 27.31 10.71
CA TRP A 77 -2.28 26.79 9.55
C TRP A 77 -1.46 25.77 8.76
N LEU A 78 -0.18 26.05 8.50
CA LEU A 78 0.75 25.08 7.89
C LEU A 78 0.90 23.82 8.75
N TRP A 79 1.01 23.97 10.07
CA TRP A 79 1.10 22.83 10.99
C TRP A 79 -0.13 21.93 10.93
N GLN A 80 -1.33 22.51 10.83
CA GLN A 80 -2.59 21.76 10.70
C GLN A 80 -2.72 21.03 9.35
N LEU A 81 -2.15 21.57 8.27
CA LEU A 81 -2.16 20.93 6.95
C LEU A 81 -1.07 19.87 6.78
N SER A 82 0.04 19.99 7.53
CA SER A 82 1.18 19.09 7.48
C SER A 82 0.82 17.59 7.50
N PRO A 83 -0.03 17.08 8.41
CA PRO A 83 -0.37 15.66 8.41
C PRO A 83 -1.13 15.23 7.15
N GLN A 84 -2.05 16.06 6.63
CA GLN A 84 -2.80 15.71 5.42
C GLN A 84 -1.90 15.72 4.18
N LEU A 85 -0.99 16.68 4.08
CA LEU A 85 -0.01 16.74 3.01
C LEU A 85 0.94 15.54 3.06
N SER A 86 1.46 15.21 4.25
CA SER A 86 2.34 14.06 4.43
C SER A 86 1.65 12.75 4.04
N TYR A 87 0.39 12.54 4.45
CA TYR A 87 -0.37 11.35 4.06
C TYR A 87 -0.55 11.25 2.54
N ARG A 88 -0.96 12.34 1.89
CA ARG A 88 -1.21 12.35 0.43
C ARG A 88 0.10 12.21 -0.35
N SER A 89 1.18 12.86 0.08
CA SER A 89 2.50 12.72 -0.52
C SER A 89 3.04 11.30 -0.40
N ALA A 90 2.81 10.61 0.73
CA ALA A 90 3.19 9.21 0.88
C ALA A 90 2.51 8.32 -0.18
N LEU A 91 1.20 8.51 -0.39
CA LEU A 91 0.43 7.79 -1.42
C LEU A 91 0.86 8.13 -2.85
N LEU A 92 1.19 9.40 -3.13
CA LEU A 92 1.76 9.80 -4.42
C LEU A 92 3.11 9.11 -4.66
N GLY A 93 3.93 8.93 -3.63
CA GLY A 93 5.16 8.13 -3.70
C GLY A 93 4.92 6.66 -4.05
N VAL A 94 3.85 6.07 -3.50
CA VAL A 94 3.43 4.68 -3.84
C VAL A 94 3.00 4.60 -5.29
N LEU A 95 2.13 5.53 -5.73
CA LEU A 95 1.67 5.58 -7.11
C LEU A 95 2.85 5.73 -8.07
N ALA A 96 3.80 6.62 -7.78
CA ALA A 96 4.99 6.82 -8.61
C ALA A 96 5.88 5.56 -8.68
N SER A 97 6.23 4.97 -7.53
CA SER A 97 7.09 3.79 -7.47
C SER A 97 6.47 2.59 -8.16
N TYR A 98 5.20 2.27 -7.87
CA TYR A 98 4.53 1.12 -8.47
C TYR A 98 4.22 1.33 -9.94
N SER A 99 3.90 2.56 -10.37
CA SER A 99 3.72 2.86 -11.80
C SER A 99 5.02 2.64 -12.57
N VAL A 100 6.16 3.04 -12.01
CA VAL A 100 7.47 2.80 -12.63
C VAL A 100 7.80 1.30 -12.65
N SER A 101 7.56 0.56 -11.57
CA SER A 101 7.74 -0.89 -11.54
C SER A 101 6.90 -1.59 -12.62
N ASN A 102 5.62 -1.25 -12.69
CA ASN A 102 4.71 -1.83 -13.68
C ASN A 102 5.13 -1.45 -15.11
N PHE A 103 5.53 -0.19 -15.33
CA PHE A 103 6.03 0.24 -16.63
C PHE A 103 7.31 -0.49 -17.05
N LEU A 104 8.24 -0.74 -16.12
CA LEU A 104 9.47 -1.47 -16.40
C LEU A 104 9.19 -2.93 -16.78
N GLU A 105 8.33 -3.59 -16.02
CA GLU A 105 7.94 -4.99 -16.22
C GLU A 105 7.27 -5.22 -17.59
N TRP A 106 6.40 -4.30 -18.00
CA TRP A 106 5.64 -4.38 -19.25
C TRP A 106 6.21 -3.55 -20.40
N SER A 107 7.40 -2.97 -20.26
CA SER A 107 7.99 -2.12 -21.31
C SER A 107 8.24 -2.86 -22.63
N GLN A 108 8.32 -4.18 -22.60
CA GLN A 108 8.61 -5.04 -23.76
C GLN A 108 7.45 -5.96 -24.16
N VAL A 109 6.34 -5.96 -23.41
CA VAL A 109 5.21 -6.87 -23.60
C VAL A 109 3.92 -6.05 -23.52
N ASN A 110 2.94 -6.33 -24.38
CA ASN A 110 1.62 -5.70 -24.30
C ASN A 110 0.70 -6.55 -23.41
N PRO A 111 0.54 -6.25 -22.10
CA PRO A 111 -0.31 -7.04 -21.22
C PRO A 111 -1.78 -6.87 -21.57
N SER A 112 -2.56 -7.94 -21.35
CA SER A 112 -4.00 -7.80 -21.26
C SER A 112 -4.40 -7.14 -19.93
N TRP A 113 -5.63 -6.60 -19.85
CA TRP A 113 -6.17 -6.06 -18.59
C TRP A 113 -6.20 -7.07 -17.45
N TYR A 114 -6.38 -8.36 -17.77
CA TYR A 114 -6.38 -9.44 -16.78
C TYR A 114 -4.99 -9.69 -16.21
N ASP A 115 -3.96 -9.59 -17.05
CA ASP A 115 -2.57 -9.75 -16.61
C ASP A 115 -2.17 -8.62 -15.65
N LEU A 116 -2.60 -7.38 -15.95
CA LEU A 116 -2.38 -6.23 -15.06
C LEU A 116 -3.09 -6.42 -13.72
N LEU A 117 -4.35 -6.87 -13.69
CA LEU A 117 -5.09 -7.10 -12.45
C LEU A 117 -4.48 -8.20 -11.56
N GLY A 118 -3.75 -9.14 -12.16
CA GLY A 118 -3.02 -10.17 -11.43
C GLY A 118 -1.76 -9.68 -10.73
N GLN A 119 -1.22 -8.52 -11.15
CA GLN A 119 0.06 -8.01 -10.65
C GLN A 119 -0.09 -7.26 -9.32
N GLU A 120 0.81 -7.58 -8.38
CA GLU A 120 0.79 -6.98 -7.04
C GLU A 120 1.04 -5.46 -7.07
N ASN A 121 1.88 -5.00 -8.00
CA ASN A 121 2.15 -3.58 -8.21
C ASN A 121 0.89 -2.83 -8.66
N PHE A 122 0.13 -3.39 -9.59
CA PHE A 122 -1.09 -2.78 -10.11
C PHE A 122 -2.22 -2.80 -9.08
N GLN A 123 -2.41 -3.92 -8.36
CA GLN A 123 -3.32 -3.99 -7.22
C GLN A 123 -2.96 -2.92 -6.18
N GLY A 124 -1.66 -2.71 -5.93
CA GLY A 124 -1.15 -1.66 -5.07
C GLY A 124 -1.50 -0.24 -5.55
N ILE A 125 -1.46 0.03 -6.86
CA ILE A 125 -1.88 1.30 -7.46
C ILE A 125 -3.37 1.54 -7.22
N LEU A 126 -4.22 0.53 -7.45
CA LEU A 126 -5.66 0.62 -7.21
C LEU A 126 -5.96 0.97 -5.75
N MET A 127 -5.23 0.34 -4.83
CA MET A 127 -5.38 0.56 -3.39
C MET A 127 -4.89 1.94 -2.96
N ALA A 128 -3.75 2.40 -3.49
CA ALA A 128 -3.25 3.74 -3.23
C ALA A 128 -4.19 4.82 -3.78
N ALA A 129 -4.75 4.62 -4.97
CA ALA A 129 -5.74 5.52 -5.57
C ALA A 129 -7.03 5.58 -4.74
N LEU A 130 -7.54 4.42 -4.31
CA LEU A 130 -8.69 4.33 -3.40
C LEU A 130 -8.42 5.10 -2.10
N PHE A 131 -7.23 4.94 -1.53
CA PHE A 131 -6.87 5.56 -0.27
C PHE A 131 -6.60 7.05 -0.35
N LEU A 132 -6.21 7.55 -1.53
CA LEU A 132 -6.03 8.98 -1.80
C LEU A 132 -7.37 9.73 -1.75
N LEU A 133 -8.44 9.08 -2.21
CA LEU A 133 -9.80 9.61 -2.20
C LEU A 133 -10.52 9.39 -0.85
N SER A 134 -10.01 8.47 -0.03
CA SER A 134 -10.58 8.15 1.30
C SER A 134 -10.00 9.02 2.42
N ARG A 135 -10.61 8.95 3.61
CA ARG A 135 -10.07 9.57 4.83
C ARG A 135 -8.67 9.07 5.16
N ALA A 136 -7.80 9.98 5.59
CA ALA A 136 -6.44 9.67 6.04
C ALA A 136 -6.42 8.75 7.26
N SER A 137 -5.63 7.68 7.20
CA SER A 137 -5.44 6.74 8.31
C SER A 137 -4.05 6.13 8.24
N LEU A 138 -3.35 6.05 9.38
CA LEU A 138 -1.99 5.52 9.44
C LEU A 138 -1.93 4.06 8.98
N PHE A 139 -2.93 3.28 9.37
CA PHE A 139 -3.00 1.86 9.06
C PHE A 139 -3.03 1.60 7.55
N LYS A 140 -3.66 2.49 6.77
CA LYS A 140 -3.70 2.41 5.31
C LYS A 140 -2.33 2.58 4.66
N LEU A 141 -1.42 3.35 5.28
CA LEU A 141 -0.06 3.57 4.79
C LEU A 141 0.90 2.45 5.18
N LEU A 142 0.64 1.79 6.31
CA LEU A 142 1.54 0.79 6.90
C LEU A 142 1.95 -0.34 5.94
N PRO A 143 1.04 -1.01 5.20
CA PRO A 143 1.44 -2.04 4.23
C PRO A 143 2.36 -1.50 3.12
N PHE A 144 2.09 -0.27 2.64
CA PHE A 144 2.91 0.35 1.60
C PHE A 144 4.28 0.80 2.11
N ALA A 145 4.36 1.27 3.35
CA ALA A 145 5.61 1.66 3.97
C ALA A 145 6.49 0.44 4.20
N LEU A 146 5.93 -0.66 4.72
CA LEU A 146 6.65 -1.92 4.90
C LEU A 146 7.11 -2.49 3.55
N ASN A 147 6.26 -2.45 2.52
CA ASN A 147 6.68 -2.90 1.19
C ASN A 147 7.77 -1.99 0.59
N SER A 148 7.68 -0.67 0.76
CA SER A 148 8.72 0.26 0.30
C SER A 148 10.04 0.04 1.03
N PHE A 149 10.00 -0.28 2.33
CA PHE A 149 11.17 -0.66 3.11
C PHE A 149 11.78 -1.97 2.59
N LEU A 150 10.94 -2.97 2.31
CA LEU A 150 11.38 -4.24 1.71
C LEU A 150 12.09 -3.98 0.38
N GLN A 151 11.49 -3.22 -0.53
CA GLN A 151 12.03 -2.96 -1.87
C GLN A 151 13.37 -2.20 -1.85
N ILE A 152 13.54 -1.25 -0.92
CA ILE A 152 14.81 -0.53 -0.76
C ILE A 152 15.89 -1.44 -0.16
N THR A 153 15.53 -2.27 0.82
CA THR A 153 16.50 -3.15 1.50
C THR A 153 16.92 -4.34 0.64
N THR A 154 16.00 -4.95 -0.12
CA THR A 154 16.32 -6.02 -1.06
C THR A 154 17.22 -5.53 -2.19
N LYS A 155 17.00 -4.30 -2.70
CA LYS A 155 17.90 -3.68 -3.69
C LYS A 155 19.34 -3.49 -3.18
N ALA A 156 19.52 -3.30 -1.87
CA ALA A 156 20.84 -3.18 -1.24
C ALA A 156 21.50 -4.55 -0.99
N SER A 157 20.73 -5.65 -1.09
CA SER A 157 21.22 -7.01 -0.91
C SER A 157 21.62 -7.57 -2.27
N GLU A 158 22.81 -8.17 -2.41
CA GLU A 158 23.19 -8.87 -3.64
C GLU A 158 22.22 -10.02 -3.95
N PRO A 159 22.07 -10.42 -5.24
CA PRO A 159 21.15 -11.48 -5.65
C PRO A 159 21.72 -12.84 -5.23
N SER A 160 21.64 -13.17 -3.95
CA SER A 160 21.82 -14.54 -3.49
C SER A 160 20.49 -15.27 -3.58
N ASP A 161 20.45 -16.43 -4.24
CA ASP A 161 19.27 -17.26 -4.51
C ASP A 161 18.43 -17.66 -3.28
N ASN A 162 18.90 -17.34 -2.07
CA ASN A 162 18.16 -17.47 -0.83
C ASN A 162 17.83 -16.10 -0.26
N LEU A 163 16.57 -15.67 -0.40
CA LEU A 163 16.06 -14.52 0.35
C LEU A 163 16.28 -14.78 1.85
N PRO A 164 16.94 -13.87 2.58
CA PRO A 164 17.20 -14.08 4.00
C PRO A 164 15.87 -14.28 4.75
N ALA A 165 15.86 -15.14 5.77
CA ALA A 165 14.66 -15.47 6.55
C ALA A 165 13.91 -14.23 7.11
N ARG A 166 14.63 -13.12 7.28
CA ARG A 166 14.06 -11.81 7.65
C ARG A 166 13.09 -11.27 6.60
N THR A 167 13.36 -11.44 5.31
CA THR A 167 12.47 -11.05 4.21
C THR A 167 11.14 -11.80 4.26
N HIS A 168 11.19 -13.12 4.50
CA HIS A 168 9.97 -13.94 4.65
C HIS A 168 9.12 -13.50 5.84
N THR A 169 9.77 -13.15 6.96
CA THR A 169 9.07 -12.62 8.13
C THR A 169 8.40 -11.29 7.80
N LEU A 170 9.10 -10.39 7.11
CA LEU A 170 8.58 -9.07 6.74
C LEU A 170 7.40 -9.16 5.74
N LEU A 171 7.45 -10.10 4.81
CA LEU A 171 6.33 -10.41 3.90
C LEU A 171 5.06 -10.83 4.66
N HIS A 172 5.20 -11.67 5.70
CA HIS A 172 4.06 -11.99 6.56
C HIS A 172 3.56 -10.79 7.35
N VAL A 173 4.45 -9.92 7.85
CA VAL A 173 4.05 -8.68 8.55
C VAL A 173 3.28 -7.75 7.61
N ILE A 174 3.70 -7.64 6.35
CA ILE A 174 2.94 -6.90 5.31
C ILE A 174 1.54 -7.48 5.17
N ALA A 175 1.41 -8.80 4.98
CA ALA A 175 0.11 -9.46 4.84
C ALA A 175 -0.79 -9.27 6.08
N TYR A 176 -0.23 -9.33 7.29
CA TYR A 176 -0.96 -9.03 8.51
C TYR A 176 -1.42 -7.58 8.58
N SER A 177 -0.57 -6.63 8.17
CA SER A 177 -0.93 -5.21 8.15
C SER A 177 -2.09 -4.92 7.20
N GLU A 178 -2.22 -5.67 6.10
CA GLU A 178 -3.35 -5.56 5.19
C GLU A 178 -4.64 -6.06 5.82
N LEU A 179 -4.60 -7.20 6.51
CA LEU A 179 -5.75 -7.67 7.29
C LEU A 179 -6.16 -6.67 8.38
N VAL A 180 -5.21 -6.00 9.01
CA VAL A 180 -5.49 -4.92 9.98
C VAL A 180 -6.21 -3.75 9.29
N VAL A 181 -5.82 -3.37 8.06
CA VAL A 181 -6.55 -2.36 7.29
C VAL A 181 -7.98 -2.80 7.02
N ALA A 182 -8.19 -4.05 6.61
CA ALA A 182 -9.53 -4.60 6.39
C ALA A 182 -10.38 -4.52 7.67
N ALA A 183 -9.82 -4.92 8.81
CA ALA A 183 -10.51 -4.89 10.10
C ALA A 183 -10.87 -3.46 10.53
N ILE A 184 -9.97 -2.49 10.30
CA ILE A 184 -10.24 -1.08 10.64
C ILE A 184 -11.28 -0.47 9.72
N LEU A 185 -11.25 -0.77 8.42
CA LEU A 185 -12.29 -0.33 7.49
C LEU A 185 -13.65 -0.92 7.85
N LEU A 186 -13.68 -2.17 8.31
CA LEU A 186 -14.89 -2.81 8.82
C LEU A 186 -15.41 -2.10 10.07
N LEU A 187 -14.54 -1.79 11.04
CA LEU A 187 -14.91 -1.03 12.24
C LEU A 187 -15.40 0.39 11.90
N ASP A 188 -14.73 1.09 10.99
CA ASP A 188 -15.14 2.42 10.54
C ASP A 188 -16.51 2.39 9.85
N THR A 189 -16.79 1.32 9.09
CA THR A 189 -18.09 1.07 8.44
C THR A 189 -19.18 0.77 9.47
N LEU A 190 -18.92 -0.13 10.44
CA LEU A 190 -19.87 -0.47 11.50
C LEU A 190 -20.17 0.71 12.43
N THR A 191 -19.17 1.56 12.68
CA THR A 191 -19.33 2.76 13.52
C THR A 191 -19.96 3.92 12.75
N PHE A 192 -20.27 3.74 11.45
CA PHE A 192 -20.77 4.79 10.54
C PHE A 192 -19.98 6.10 10.64
N LYS A 193 -18.68 5.98 10.90
CA LYS A 193 -17.83 7.11 11.26
C LYS A 193 -17.69 8.11 10.11
N ASP A 194 -17.73 7.59 8.89
CA ASP A 194 -17.68 8.34 7.64
C ASP A 194 -18.74 7.78 6.66
N GLY A 195 -19.48 8.66 5.98
CA GLY A 195 -20.52 8.27 5.02
C GLY A 195 -20.03 7.51 3.78
N THR A 196 -18.72 7.54 3.50
CA THR A 196 -18.09 6.83 2.37
C THR A 196 -17.34 5.56 2.77
N SER A 197 -17.28 5.24 4.08
CA SER A 197 -16.50 4.12 4.63
C SER A 197 -16.89 2.76 4.03
N GLY A 198 -18.20 2.50 3.90
CA GLY A 198 -18.71 1.26 3.32
C GLY A 198 -18.31 1.04 1.85
N PHE A 199 -18.31 2.11 1.04
CA PHE A 199 -17.84 2.03 -0.35
C PHE A 199 -16.34 1.73 -0.43
N VAL A 200 -15.55 2.36 0.44
CA VAL A 200 -14.11 2.11 0.52
C VAL A 200 -13.84 0.67 0.96
N LEU A 201 -14.59 0.14 1.93
CA LEU A 201 -14.49 -1.26 2.35
C LEU A 201 -14.82 -2.21 1.21
N ALA A 202 -15.93 -1.99 0.50
CA ALA A 202 -16.34 -2.85 -0.61
C ALA A 202 -15.28 -2.90 -1.72
N LEU A 203 -14.77 -1.73 -2.13
CA LEU A 203 -13.71 -1.64 -3.15
C LEU A 203 -12.39 -2.26 -2.66
N TYR A 204 -12.01 -2.00 -1.40
CA TYR A 204 -10.84 -2.62 -0.77
C TYR A 204 -10.95 -4.15 -0.79
N MET A 205 -12.11 -4.69 -0.42
CA MET A 205 -12.36 -6.14 -0.40
C MET A 205 -12.30 -6.74 -1.81
N GLY A 206 -12.80 -6.03 -2.83
CA GLY A 206 -12.68 -6.44 -4.23
C GLY A 206 -11.22 -6.56 -4.68
N VAL A 207 -10.37 -5.57 -4.36
CA VAL A 207 -8.94 -5.64 -4.68
C VAL A 207 -8.20 -6.66 -3.81
N TYR A 208 -8.56 -6.78 -2.53
CA TYR A 208 -7.97 -7.77 -1.62
C TYR A 208 -8.32 -9.20 -2.05
N TRP A 209 -9.50 -9.42 -2.61
CA TRP A 209 -9.89 -10.70 -3.19
C TRP A 209 -8.99 -11.10 -4.36
N LEU A 210 -8.69 -10.15 -5.26
CA LEU A 210 -7.69 -10.38 -6.32
C LEU A 210 -6.35 -10.78 -5.71
N ARG A 211 -5.95 -10.10 -4.63
CA ARG A 211 -4.69 -10.41 -3.96
C ARG A 211 -4.63 -11.80 -3.36
N ILE A 212 -5.73 -12.31 -2.80
CA ILE A 212 -5.83 -13.70 -2.34
C ILE A 212 -5.65 -14.68 -3.51
N ASN A 213 -6.14 -14.37 -4.71
CA ASN A 213 -6.01 -15.27 -5.86
C ASN A 213 -4.57 -15.34 -6.39
N PHE A 214 -3.86 -14.22 -6.41
CA PHE A 214 -2.55 -14.13 -7.07
C PHE A 214 -1.35 -14.16 -6.13
N SER A 215 -1.53 -13.86 -4.84
CA SER A 215 -0.42 -13.67 -3.89
C SER A 215 -0.31 -14.79 -2.83
N PRO A 216 0.82 -15.51 -2.76
CA PRO A 216 0.99 -16.68 -1.89
C PRO A 216 1.13 -16.29 -0.42
N TYR A 217 1.69 -15.11 -0.15
CA TYR A 217 1.83 -14.61 1.22
C TYR A 217 0.47 -14.18 1.79
N ALA A 218 -0.42 -13.63 0.96
CA ALA A 218 -1.79 -13.32 1.35
C ALA A 218 -2.56 -14.62 1.65
N GLN A 219 -2.48 -15.62 0.75
CA GLN A 219 -3.09 -16.94 0.93
C GLN A 219 -2.68 -17.61 2.24
N THR A 220 -1.37 -17.74 2.48
CA THR A 220 -0.84 -18.39 3.69
C THR A 220 -1.24 -17.65 4.98
N THR A 221 -1.33 -16.33 4.94
CA THR A 221 -1.72 -15.51 6.08
C THR A 221 -3.22 -15.64 6.38
N VAL A 222 -4.06 -15.60 5.35
CA VAL A 222 -5.51 -15.85 5.46
C VAL A 222 -5.75 -17.27 5.98
N LEU A 223 -5.07 -18.28 5.45
CA LEU A 223 -5.19 -19.66 5.92
C LEU A 223 -4.83 -19.79 7.41
N ARG A 224 -3.73 -19.17 7.83
CA ARG A 224 -3.33 -19.18 9.25
C ARG A 224 -4.36 -18.49 10.14
N LEU A 225 -4.99 -17.41 9.66
CA LEU A 225 -6.08 -16.74 10.36
C LEU A 225 -7.29 -17.67 10.48
N LEU A 226 -7.68 -18.33 9.39
CA LEU A 226 -8.80 -19.28 9.36
C LEU A 226 -8.59 -20.44 10.32
N LEU A 227 -7.39 -21.02 10.37
CA LEU A 227 -7.05 -22.10 11.31
C LEU A 227 -7.12 -21.65 12.78
N LYS A 228 -6.82 -20.38 13.07
CA LYS A 228 -6.99 -19.82 14.42
C LYS A 228 -8.46 -19.59 14.76
N LEU A 229 -9.27 -19.17 13.78
CA LEU A 229 -10.70 -18.95 13.93
C LEU A 229 -11.47 -20.26 14.04
N ASP A 230 -11.01 -21.33 13.39
CA ASP A 230 -11.61 -22.67 13.40
C ASP A 230 -11.86 -23.19 14.82
N LYS A 231 -10.94 -22.90 15.76
CA LYS A 231 -11.05 -23.28 17.18
C LYS A 231 -12.17 -22.56 17.93
N LYS A 232 -12.72 -21.48 17.37
CA LYS A 232 -13.75 -20.62 17.99
C LYS A 232 -15.11 -20.71 17.27
N VAL A 233 -15.22 -21.50 16.19
CA VAL A 233 -16.47 -21.62 15.43
C VAL A 233 -17.44 -22.56 16.16
N PRO A 234 -18.70 -22.14 16.42
CA PRO A 234 -19.72 -23.01 16.98
C PRO A 234 -20.03 -24.19 16.04
N PRO A 235 -20.37 -25.38 16.56
CA PRO A 235 -20.65 -26.56 15.72
C PRO A 235 -21.80 -26.34 14.72
N LYS A 236 -22.70 -25.37 14.98
CA LYS A 236 -23.82 -25.01 14.10
C LYS A 236 -23.39 -24.47 12.73
N PHE A 237 -22.25 -23.79 12.63
CA PHE A 237 -21.77 -23.17 11.39
C PHE A 237 -20.59 -23.93 10.76
N LYS A 238 -20.32 -25.16 11.23
CA LYS A 238 -19.13 -25.91 10.81
C LYS A 238 -19.18 -26.34 9.35
N SER A 239 -20.36 -26.68 8.82
CA SER A 239 -20.55 -27.06 7.41
C SER A 239 -20.27 -25.90 6.45
N GLU A 240 -20.81 -24.71 6.73
CA GLU A 240 -20.54 -23.50 5.94
C GLU A 240 -19.07 -23.09 6.03
N TRP A 241 -18.49 -23.21 7.23
CA TRP A 241 -17.08 -22.93 7.46
C TRP A 241 -16.15 -23.89 6.70
N ASP A 242 -16.50 -25.17 6.62
CA ASP A 242 -15.75 -26.17 5.86
C ASP A 242 -15.81 -25.89 4.36
N GLN A 243 -16.94 -25.41 3.83
CA GLN A 243 -17.04 -24.96 2.42
C GLN A 243 -16.10 -23.78 2.12
N VAL A 244 -16.06 -22.78 3.01
CA VAL A 244 -15.15 -21.64 2.87
C VAL A 244 -13.68 -22.09 2.89
N LYS A 245 -13.33 -23.02 3.79
CA LYS A 245 -11.98 -23.60 3.85
C LYS A 245 -11.65 -24.35 2.55
N GLN A 246 -12.52 -25.23 2.08
CA GLN A 246 -12.31 -26.00 0.86
C GLN A 246 -12.15 -25.09 -0.37
N PHE A 247 -12.97 -24.04 -0.48
CA PHE A 247 -12.84 -23.05 -1.55
C PHE A 247 -11.47 -22.38 -1.55
N ILE A 248 -10.97 -21.98 -0.38
CA ILE A 248 -9.67 -21.33 -0.26
C ILE A 248 -8.53 -22.32 -0.58
N TYR A 249 -8.61 -23.56 -0.09
CA TYR A 249 -7.62 -24.60 -0.41
C TYR A 249 -7.52 -24.85 -1.92
N MET A 250 -8.67 -25.03 -2.59
CA MET A 250 -8.74 -25.23 -4.03
C MET A 250 -8.09 -24.08 -4.80
N ARG A 251 -8.33 -22.83 -4.38
CA ARG A 251 -7.73 -21.65 -5.02
C ARG A 251 -6.21 -21.55 -4.81
N MET A 252 -5.71 -21.91 -3.63
CA MET A 252 -4.26 -21.97 -3.41
C MET A 252 -3.59 -23.02 -4.30
N GLU A 253 -4.23 -24.18 -4.47
CA GLU A 253 -3.73 -25.26 -5.32
C GLU A 253 -3.69 -24.84 -6.80
N GLU A 254 -4.75 -24.22 -7.30
CA GLU A 254 -4.81 -23.66 -8.65
C GLU A 254 -3.72 -22.61 -8.90
N SER A 255 -3.50 -21.71 -7.95
CA SER A 255 -2.45 -20.68 -8.01
C SER A 255 -1.04 -21.29 -8.05
N ARG A 256 -0.80 -22.34 -7.25
CA ARG A 256 0.47 -23.09 -7.24
C ARG A 256 0.71 -23.79 -8.58
N ASN A 257 -0.30 -24.44 -9.13
CA ASN A 257 -0.23 -25.15 -10.40
C ASN A 257 0.05 -24.17 -11.56
N THR A 258 -0.62 -23.02 -11.59
CA THR A 258 -0.42 -21.98 -12.60
C THR A 258 1.02 -21.44 -12.58
N ARG A 259 1.59 -21.23 -11.39
CA ARG A 259 3.00 -20.79 -11.25
C ARG A 259 3.99 -21.83 -11.72
N GLN A 260 3.78 -23.09 -11.39
CA GLN A 260 4.62 -24.19 -11.88
C GLN A 260 4.54 -24.32 -13.39
N ALA A 261 3.35 -24.13 -13.99
CA ALA A 261 3.19 -24.12 -15.43
C ALA A 261 3.93 -22.95 -16.10
N MET A 262 3.91 -21.74 -15.49
CA MET A 262 4.69 -20.60 -15.98
C MET A 262 6.20 -20.82 -15.87
N GLN A 263 6.68 -21.38 -14.76
CA GLN A 263 8.10 -21.69 -14.57
C GLN A 263 8.63 -22.75 -15.54
N ARG A 264 7.77 -23.64 -16.04
CA ARG A 264 8.13 -24.65 -17.06
C ARG A 264 8.14 -24.11 -18.48
N ARG A 265 7.60 -22.91 -18.72
CA ARG A 265 7.55 -22.27 -20.05
C ARG A 265 8.78 -21.40 -20.35
N PHE A 266 9.62 -21.16 -19.35
CA PHE A 266 10.90 -20.47 -19.44
C PHE A 266 12.03 -21.46 -19.11
#